data_AF-A0A427YCJ4-F1
#
_entry.id   AF-A0A427YCJ4-F1
#
_cell.length_a   1.000
_cell.length_b   1.000
_cell.length_c   1.000
_cell.angle_alpha   90.00
_cell.angle_beta   90.00
_cell.angle_gamma   90.00
#
_symmetry.space_group_name_H-M   'P 1'
#
loop_
_entity.id
_entity.type
_entity.pdbx_description
1 polymer ?
#
loop_
_entity_poly.entity_id
_entity_poly.type
_entity_poly.pdbx_seq_one_letter_code
_entity_poly.pdbx_strand_id
1 'polypeptide(L)'
;MSHRQLIPAFRLVRTLLGGQARSFQELLKSGIAAVPELAPREPTVETEPKYRKFKGKPSKRMKKLKPVPETSVPEGHPFVSGAFLKNKVLPVLESQHLVIKAVDTSSGTPSWRWHLVQAAPDGHSAASAGDLSNPSDLSNPSNPSNPSDPSSSTPSASSSSSSPLPRRVLEAATRLPNLDRDSHWDRLLSGTHPALLAADIWQIQHENAAAKKEARFEQGFSRRTEREMRSWEGREPGITTRLERVHLNDRRARARPEKERRVLGFGLRERETGRRPEF
;
A
#
# COMPACT_ATOMS: atom_id res chain seq x y z
N MET A 1 -24.49 -8.89 -10.17
CA MET A 1 -23.69 -8.17 -11.16
C MET A 1 -22.75 -9.18 -11.79
N SER A 2 -22.94 -9.48 -13.07
CA SER A 2 -22.13 -10.50 -13.74
C SER A 2 -20.75 -9.95 -14.05
N HIS A 3 -19.71 -10.71 -13.73
CA HIS A 3 -18.31 -10.43 -14.10
C HIS A 3 -18.17 -10.01 -15.58
N ARG A 4 -19.00 -10.60 -16.45
CA ARG A 4 -19.12 -10.27 -17.89
C ARG A 4 -19.31 -8.77 -18.20
N GLN A 5 -19.93 -8.00 -17.31
CA GLN A 5 -20.14 -6.56 -17.50
C GLN A 5 -18.88 -5.74 -17.20
N LEU A 6 -17.94 -6.27 -16.42
CA LEU A 6 -16.72 -5.57 -16.05
C LEU A 6 -15.69 -5.57 -17.18
N ILE A 7 -15.60 -6.65 -17.95
CA ILE A 7 -14.64 -6.81 -19.06
C ILE A 7 -14.68 -5.63 -20.06
N PRO A 8 -15.85 -5.25 -20.64
CA PRO A 8 -15.89 -4.13 -21.57
C PRO A 8 -15.57 -2.80 -20.88
N ALA A 9 -15.94 -2.62 -19.61
CA ALA A 9 -15.58 -1.43 -18.84
C ALA A 9 -14.06 -1.32 -18.62
N PHE A 10 -13.40 -2.43 -18.27
CA PHE A 10 -11.94 -2.48 -18.10
C PHE A 10 -11.19 -2.17 -19.39
N ARG A 11 -11.64 -2.76 -20.51
CA ARG A 11 -11.06 -2.47 -21.84
C ARG A 11 -11.13 -0.99 -22.16
N LEU A 12 -12.28 -0.39 -21.93
CA LEU A 12 -12.51 1.02 -22.22
C LEU A 12 -11.72 1.96 -21.29
N VAL A 13 -11.53 1.60 -20.01
CA VAL A 13 -10.63 2.36 -19.13
C VAL A 13 -9.18 2.26 -19.58
N ARG A 14 -8.70 1.07 -19.99
CA ARG A 14 -7.33 0.87 -20.51
C ARG A 14 -7.07 1.75 -21.73
N THR A 15 -7.99 1.79 -22.70
CA THR A 15 -7.84 2.62 -23.90
C THR A 15 -7.85 4.11 -23.59
N LEU A 16 -8.74 4.57 -22.71
CA LEU A 16 -8.85 5.99 -22.35
C LEU A 16 -7.65 6.52 -21.58
N LEU A 17 -7.07 5.72 -20.68
CA LEU A 17 -5.92 6.10 -19.86
C LEU A 17 -4.56 5.89 -20.54
N GLY A 18 -4.50 5.13 -21.64
CA GLY A 18 -3.25 4.86 -22.36
C GLY A 18 -2.57 6.11 -22.92
N GLY A 19 -3.33 7.16 -23.26
CA GLY A 19 -2.79 8.40 -23.83
C GLY A 19 -2.49 9.51 -22.81
N GLN A 20 -3.34 9.66 -21.78
CA GLN A 20 -3.22 10.77 -20.83
C GLN A 20 -3.90 10.43 -19.51
N ALA A 21 -3.39 11.02 -18.43
CA ALA A 21 -4.07 11.05 -17.15
C ALA A 21 -5.38 11.83 -17.23
N ARG A 22 -6.46 11.26 -16.69
CA ARG A 22 -7.80 11.84 -16.79
C ARG A 22 -8.46 11.97 -15.43
N SER A 23 -9.24 13.03 -15.25
CA SER A 23 -10.14 13.14 -14.11
C SER A 23 -11.29 12.12 -14.23
N PHE A 24 -11.99 11.85 -13.13
CA PHE A 24 -13.15 10.96 -13.16
C PHE A 24 -14.23 11.43 -14.16
N GLN A 25 -14.50 12.74 -14.19
CA GLN A 25 -15.50 13.30 -15.11
C GLN A 25 -15.06 13.21 -16.57
N GLU A 26 -13.77 13.46 -16.84
CA GLU A 26 -13.20 13.29 -18.18
C GLU A 26 -13.28 11.82 -18.63
N LEU A 27 -12.95 10.86 -17.76
CA LEU A 27 -13.09 9.43 -18.05
C LEU A 27 -14.54 9.06 -18.38
N LEU A 28 -15.49 9.54 -17.58
CA LEU A 28 -16.90 9.24 -17.78
C LEU A 28 -17.40 9.82 -19.11
N LYS A 29 -17.12 11.09 -19.39
CA LYS A 29 -17.49 11.77 -20.64
C LYS A 29 -16.84 11.13 -21.87
N SER A 30 -15.53 10.89 -21.80
CA SER A 30 -14.77 10.28 -22.90
C SER A 30 -15.23 8.85 -23.16
N GLY A 31 -15.61 8.12 -22.11
CA GLY A 31 -16.12 6.76 -22.27
C GLY A 31 -17.49 6.71 -22.94
N ILE A 32 -18.40 7.59 -22.54
CA ILE A 32 -19.70 7.73 -23.21
C ILE A 32 -19.50 8.11 -24.69
N ALA A 33 -18.58 9.05 -24.98
CA ALA A 33 -18.29 9.45 -26.35
C ALA A 33 -17.62 8.34 -27.19
N ALA A 34 -16.87 7.43 -26.56
CA ALA A 34 -16.17 6.35 -27.25
C ALA A 34 -17.09 5.20 -27.70
N VAL A 35 -18.31 5.10 -27.16
CA VAL A 35 -19.31 4.08 -27.55
C VAL A 35 -20.55 4.77 -28.12
N PRO A 36 -20.44 5.39 -29.31
CA PRO A 36 -21.54 6.13 -29.92
C PRO A 36 -22.69 5.22 -30.35
N GLU A 37 -22.43 3.92 -30.55
CA GLU A 37 -23.43 2.94 -31.02
C GLU A 37 -24.58 2.72 -30.03
N LEU A 38 -24.36 3.01 -28.74
CA LEU A 38 -25.36 2.94 -27.68
C LEU A 38 -25.93 4.31 -27.31
N ALA A 39 -25.58 5.36 -28.06
CA ALA A 39 -26.20 6.65 -27.88
C ALA A 39 -27.71 6.49 -28.11
N PRO A 40 -28.55 7.01 -27.19
CA PRO A 40 -29.99 6.88 -27.32
C PRO A 40 -30.41 7.42 -28.68
N ARG A 41 -31.00 6.54 -29.50
CA ARG A 41 -31.63 6.89 -30.78
C ARG A 41 -32.78 7.85 -30.48
N GLU A 42 -32.46 9.13 -30.45
CA GLU A 42 -33.31 10.28 -30.15
C GLU A 42 -34.13 10.18 -28.84
N PRO A 43 -34.21 11.27 -28.07
CA PRO A 43 -35.04 11.29 -26.87
C PRO A 43 -36.49 11.09 -27.29
N THR A 44 -37.03 9.88 -27.06
CA THR A 44 -38.48 9.69 -27.07
C THR A 44 -39.00 10.43 -25.85
N VAL A 45 -39.46 11.65 -26.13
CA VAL A 45 -40.24 12.60 -25.33
C VAL A 45 -40.78 12.07 -23.99
N GLU A 46 -40.48 12.86 -22.94
CA GLU A 46 -41.24 12.99 -21.68
C GLU A 46 -41.33 11.79 -20.73
N THR A 47 -40.40 11.74 -19.78
CA THR A 47 -40.75 11.31 -18.42
C THR A 47 -40.62 12.49 -17.48
N GLU A 48 -41.76 13.18 -17.31
CA GLU A 48 -42.02 14.09 -16.21
C GLU A 48 -41.42 13.56 -14.89
N PRO A 49 -40.65 14.38 -14.13
CA PRO A 49 -40.15 13.96 -12.84
C PRO A 49 -41.35 13.70 -11.92
N LYS A 50 -41.68 12.42 -11.69
CA LYS A 50 -42.66 12.01 -10.67
C LYS A 50 -42.15 12.44 -9.30
N TYR A 51 -42.51 13.65 -8.88
CA TYR A 51 -42.38 14.11 -7.50
C TYR A 51 -43.20 13.18 -6.61
N ARG A 52 -42.53 12.21 -5.97
CA ARG A 52 -43.15 11.43 -4.90
C ARG A 52 -43.47 12.39 -3.76
N LYS A 53 -44.76 12.70 -3.59
CA LYS A 53 -45.30 13.47 -2.46
C LYS A 53 -44.98 12.71 -1.16
N PHE A 54 -43.83 12.97 -0.55
CA PHE A 54 -43.54 12.53 0.80
C PHE A 54 -44.45 13.29 1.77
N LYS A 55 -45.43 12.60 2.35
CA LYS A 55 -46.35 13.13 3.36
C LYS A 55 -45.59 13.21 4.70
N GLY A 56 -44.80 14.27 4.87
CA GLY A 56 -44.01 14.52 6.08
C GLY A 56 -43.68 16.00 6.22
N LYS A 57 -43.58 16.50 7.46
CA LYS A 57 -43.31 17.92 7.75
C LYS A 57 -42.02 18.36 7.04
N PRO A 58 -42.03 19.46 6.26
CA PRO A 58 -40.86 19.91 5.52
C PRO A 58 -39.78 20.36 6.49
N SER A 59 -38.67 19.61 6.54
CA SER A 59 -37.49 20.02 7.29
C SER A 59 -36.91 21.27 6.63
N LYS A 60 -36.76 22.35 7.40
CA LYS A 60 -36.20 23.67 7.00
C LYS A 60 -34.73 23.63 6.51
N ARG A 61 -34.19 22.45 6.21
CA ARG A 61 -32.86 22.22 5.64
C ARG A 61 -32.93 21.74 4.19
N MET A 62 -33.80 22.31 3.36
CA MET A 62 -33.63 22.19 1.91
C MET A 62 -32.52 23.16 1.47
N LYS A 63 -31.26 22.78 1.75
CA LYS A 63 -30.11 23.31 1.02
C LYS A 63 -30.40 23.09 -0.46
N LYS A 64 -30.40 24.16 -1.25
CA LYS A 64 -30.47 24.16 -2.72
C LYS A 64 -29.61 23.00 -3.24
N LEU A 65 -30.25 21.88 -3.59
CA LEU A 65 -29.61 20.79 -4.31
C LEU A 65 -29.25 21.42 -5.65
N LYS A 66 -27.98 21.80 -5.82
CA LYS A 66 -27.46 22.18 -7.13
C LYS A 66 -27.88 21.07 -8.09
N PRO A 67 -28.50 21.39 -9.24
CA PRO A 67 -28.79 20.36 -10.24
C PRO A 67 -27.46 19.66 -10.50
N VAL A 68 -27.37 18.42 -10.05
CA VAL A 68 -26.20 17.59 -10.32
C VAL A 68 -26.19 17.49 -11.83
N PRO A 69 -25.16 17.96 -12.55
CA PRO A 69 -25.07 17.76 -13.98
C PRO A 69 -24.94 16.26 -14.17
N GLU A 70 -26.08 15.63 -14.37
CA GLU A 70 -26.26 14.21 -14.48
C GLU A 70 -25.68 13.84 -15.83
N THR A 71 -24.40 13.46 -15.82
CA THR A 71 -23.81 12.69 -16.91
C THR A 71 -24.45 11.32 -16.83
N SER A 72 -25.73 11.25 -17.21
CA SER A 72 -26.51 10.04 -17.28
C SER A 72 -25.83 9.15 -18.32
N VAL A 73 -25.32 8.03 -17.84
CA VAL A 73 -24.72 7.01 -18.69
C VAL A 73 -25.86 6.33 -19.46
N PRO A 74 -25.81 6.24 -20.80
CA PRO A 74 -26.83 5.55 -21.58
C PRO A 74 -27.05 4.11 -21.11
N GLU A 75 -28.28 3.63 -21.20
CA GLU A 75 -28.59 2.23 -20.89
C GLU A 75 -27.80 1.30 -21.82
N GLY A 76 -27.30 0.19 -21.27
CA GLY A 76 -26.46 -0.76 -22.00
C GLY A 76 -24.99 -0.35 -22.14
N HIS A 77 -24.60 0.88 -21.77
CA HIS A 77 -23.20 1.30 -21.83
C HIS A 77 -22.31 0.45 -20.90
N PRO A 78 -21.03 0.15 -21.25
CA PRO A 78 -20.14 -0.67 -20.43
C PRO A 78 -19.99 -0.22 -18.97
N PHE A 79 -20.03 1.08 -18.74
CA PHE A 79 -19.96 1.64 -17.39
C PHE A 79 -21.22 1.44 -16.57
N VAL A 80 -22.39 1.14 -17.16
CA VAL A 80 -23.71 1.00 -16.51
C VAL A 80 -24.21 2.29 -15.82
N SER A 81 -23.38 2.93 -14.98
CA SER A 81 -23.59 4.21 -14.33
C SER A 81 -22.24 4.83 -13.93
N GLY A 82 -22.21 6.15 -13.68
CA GLY A 82 -21.02 6.78 -13.12
C GLY A 82 -20.62 6.20 -11.75
N ALA A 83 -21.60 5.78 -10.94
CA ALA A 83 -21.36 5.14 -9.66
C ALA A 83 -20.67 3.77 -9.81
N PHE A 84 -21.01 3.01 -10.85
CA PHE A 84 -20.37 1.72 -11.13
C PHE A 84 -18.90 1.90 -11.53
N LEU A 85 -18.59 2.84 -12.43
CA LEU A 85 -17.20 3.19 -12.74
C LEU A 85 -16.43 3.57 -11.46
N LYS A 86 -17.02 4.46 -10.63
CA LYS A 86 -16.38 4.98 -9.41
C LYS A 86 -16.18 3.94 -8.31
N ASN A 87 -17.17 3.08 -8.07
CA ASN A 87 -17.21 2.23 -6.89
C ASN A 87 -16.84 0.76 -7.18
N LYS A 88 -16.80 0.36 -8.46
CA LYS A 88 -16.51 -1.03 -8.86
C LYS A 88 -15.30 -1.12 -9.76
N VAL A 89 -15.29 -0.39 -10.87
CA VAL A 89 -14.23 -0.51 -11.88
C VAL A 89 -12.92 0.07 -11.37
N LEU A 90 -12.91 1.36 -10.98
CA LEU A 90 -11.68 2.03 -10.55
C LEU A 90 -11.06 1.42 -9.29
N PRO A 91 -11.81 1.07 -8.23
CA PRO A 91 -11.21 0.47 -7.04
C PRO A 91 -10.58 -0.90 -7.31
N VAL A 92 -11.16 -1.70 -8.21
CA VAL A 92 -10.56 -2.98 -8.61
C VAL A 92 -9.23 -2.75 -9.31
N LEU A 93 -9.20 -1.87 -10.31
CA LEU A 93 -7.96 -1.54 -11.03
C LEU A 93 -6.89 -0.92 -10.12
N GLU A 94 -7.31 -0.09 -9.15
CA GLU A 94 -6.43 0.52 -8.15
C GLU A 94 -5.84 -0.53 -7.20
N SER A 95 -6.67 -1.44 -6.68
CA SER A 95 -6.22 -2.51 -5.79
C SER A 95 -5.19 -3.45 -6.42
N GLN A 96 -5.24 -3.56 -7.76
CA GLN A 96 -4.34 -4.38 -8.56
C GLN A 96 -3.15 -3.58 -9.13
N HIS A 97 -3.00 -2.31 -8.74
CA HIS A 97 -1.92 -1.42 -9.18
C HIS A 97 -1.84 -1.26 -10.71
N LEU A 98 -2.99 -1.37 -11.38
CA LEU A 98 -3.10 -1.14 -12.82
C LEU A 98 -3.37 0.33 -13.14
N VAL A 99 -4.01 1.03 -12.20
CA VAL A 99 -4.18 2.48 -12.22
C VAL A 99 -3.77 3.08 -10.88
N ILE A 100 -3.26 4.30 -10.91
CA ILE A 100 -2.94 5.08 -9.70
C ILE A 100 -3.78 6.35 -9.70
N LYS A 101 -4.30 6.67 -8.53
CA LYS A 101 -4.95 7.96 -8.27
C LYS A 101 -3.93 8.94 -7.72
N ALA A 102 -3.64 10.01 -8.47
CA ALA A 102 -2.69 11.05 -8.06
C ALA A 102 -3.35 12.43 -8.07
N VAL A 103 -2.81 13.35 -7.27
CA VAL A 103 -3.19 14.77 -7.33
C VAL A 103 -2.33 15.43 -8.40
N ASP A 104 -2.97 15.98 -9.41
CA ASP A 104 -2.34 16.83 -10.40
C ASP A 104 -2.47 18.30 -9.96
N THR A 105 -1.32 18.96 -9.79
CA THR A 105 -1.20 20.36 -9.41
C THR A 105 -0.78 21.26 -10.58
N SER A 106 -0.64 20.72 -11.79
CA SER A 106 -0.19 21.48 -12.98
C SER A 106 -1.14 22.62 -13.35
N SER A 107 -2.45 22.45 -13.11
CA SER A 107 -3.48 23.43 -13.45
C SER A 107 -3.69 24.54 -12.40
N GLY A 108 -2.81 24.65 -11.38
CA GLY A 108 -2.96 25.59 -10.27
C GLY A 108 -4.05 25.23 -9.25
N THR A 109 -5.00 24.36 -9.61
CA THR A 109 -5.96 23.75 -8.68
C THR A 109 -5.62 22.26 -8.50
N PRO A 110 -5.50 21.77 -7.25
CA PRO A 110 -5.23 20.36 -7.01
C PRO A 110 -6.45 19.54 -7.45
N SER A 111 -6.26 18.69 -8.46
CA SER A 111 -7.33 17.85 -9.00
C SER A 111 -6.91 16.39 -8.98
N TRP A 112 -7.85 15.51 -8.60
CA TRP A 112 -7.59 14.07 -8.62
C TRP A 112 -7.69 13.52 -10.04
N ARG A 113 -6.61 12.88 -10.49
CA ARG A 113 -6.52 12.23 -11.79
C ARG A 113 -6.10 10.78 -11.66
N TRP A 114 -6.58 9.97 -12.59
CA TRP A 114 -6.23 8.57 -12.72
C TRP A 114 -5.16 8.43 -13.80
N HIS A 115 -4.13 7.66 -13.50
CA HIS A 115 -3.00 7.38 -14.38
C HIS A 115 -2.93 5.89 -14.63
N LEU A 116 -2.64 5.48 -15.86
CA LEU A 116 -2.21 4.12 -16.11
C LEU A 116 -0.81 3.95 -15.53
N VAL A 117 -0.56 2.86 -14.80
CA VAL A 117 0.79 2.61 -14.27
C VAL A 117 1.66 2.11 -15.42
N GLN A 118 2.45 3.00 -16.01
CA GLN A 118 3.38 2.66 -17.09
C GLN A 118 4.46 1.73 -16.55
N ALA A 119 4.68 0.59 -17.22
CA ALA A 119 5.82 -0.28 -16.92
C ALA A 119 7.05 0.63 -16.80
N ALA A 120 7.80 0.49 -15.70
CA ALA A 120 9.03 1.26 -15.58
C ALA A 120 9.79 0.98 -16.88
N PRO A 121 10.18 2.01 -17.66
CA PRO A 121 10.88 1.78 -18.91
C PRO A 121 12.02 0.86 -18.54
N ASP A 122 12.00 -0.36 -19.10
CA ASP A 122 12.92 -1.41 -18.72
C ASP A 122 14.27 -0.75 -18.63
N GLY A 123 14.83 -0.77 -17.42
CA GLY A 123 16.12 -0.20 -17.18
C GLY A 123 17.08 -1.02 -18.01
N HIS A 124 17.23 -0.66 -19.28
CA HIS A 124 18.53 -0.40 -19.86
C HIS A 124 19.18 0.56 -18.87
N SER A 125 19.66 0.00 -17.76
CA SER A 125 21.01 0.20 -17.29
C SER A 125 21.86 0.19 -18.55
N ALA A 126 21.93 1.35 -19.21
CA ALA A 126 23.21 1.91 -19.53
C ALA A 126 23.99 1.85 -18.21
N ALA A 127 24.59 0.68 -17.97
CA ALA A 127 25.94 0.65 -17.49
C ALA A 127 26.70 1.55 -18.47
N SER A 128 26.60 2.86 -18.23
CA SER A 128 27.63 3.80 -18.59
C SER A 128 28.81 3.27 -17.80
N ALA A 129 29.54 2.36 -18.44
CA ALA A 129 30.84 1.94 -18.02
C ALA A 129 31.58 3.25 -17.80
N GLY A 130 31.72 3.62 -16.54
CA GLY A 130 32.56 4.72 -16.15
C GLY A 130 33.93 4.41 -16.70
N ASP A 131 34.29 5.14 -17.73
CA ASP A 131 35.65 5.34 -18.17
C ASP A 131 36.45 5.78 -16.94
N LEU A 132 37.19 4.83 -16.38
CA LEU A 132 38.08 5.00 -15.25
C LEU A 132 39.36 5.68 -15.74
N SER A 133 39.24 6.96 -16.07
CA SER A 133 40.38 7.82 -16.39
C SER A 133 40.38 9.00 -15.43
N ASN A 134 40.71 8.74 -14.16
CA ASN A 134 41.03 9.80 -13.20
C ASN A 134 42.53 9.71 -12.84
N PRO A 135 43.40 10.50 -13.47
CA PRO A 135 44.79 10.58 -13.06
C PRO A 135 44.91 11.41 -11.78
N SER A 136 45.64 10.82 -10.83
CA SER A 136 46.50 11.46 -9.83
C SER A 136 46.40 12.98 -9.70
N ASP A 137 45.95 13.46 -8.53
CA ASP A 137 46.62 14.63 -7.97
C ASP A 137 46.83 14.47 -6.47
N LEU A 138 48.12 14.48 -6.13
CA LEU A 138 48.70 14.41 -4.81
C LEU A 138 48.89 15.84 -4.35
N SER A 139 48.45 16.18 -3.12
CA SER A 139 49.07 17.13 -2.17
C SER A 139 48.01 17.64 -1.18
N ASN A 140 48.07 17.29 0.11
CA ASN A 140 48.89 17.92 1.18
C ASN A 140 47.99 18.81 2.08
N PRO A 141 48.36 19.24 3.30
CA PRO A 141 48.98 18.56 4.45
C PRO A 141 48.07 18.56 5.71
N SER A 142 48.53 17.80 6.70
CA SER A 142 48.22 17.86 8.14
C SER A 142 48.21 19.29 8.73
N ASN A 143 47.33 19.60 9.70
CA ASN A 143 47.66 19.96 11.10
C ASN A 143 46.39 20.29 11.96
N PRO A 144 46.46 20.58 13.29
CA PRO A 144 45.85 19.72 14.30
C PRO A 144 44.82 20.41 15.22
N SER A 145 44.19 19.58 16.07
CA SER A 145 43.62 19.84 17.41
C SER A 145 43.26 21.28 17.85
N ASN A 146 42.00 21.49 18.24
CA ASN A 146 41.66 22.42 19.33
C ASN A 146 40.42 21.93 20.12
N PRO A 147 40.46 21.87 21.47
CA PRO A 147 39.31 21.50 22.32
C PRO A 147 38.66 22.70 23.04
N SER A 148 37.41 22.50 23.51
CA SER A 148 36.59 23.34 24.43
C SER A 148 35.92 24.56 23.76
N ASP A 149 34.65 24.92 23.98
CA ASP A 149 33.91 25.01 25.25
C ASP A 149 32.36 24.99 25.03
N PRO A 150 31.55 24.92 26.12
CA PRO A 150 30.10 24.74 26.11
C PRO A 150 29.27 26.03 26.29
N SER A 151 27.96 25.87 26.06
CA SER A 151 26.83 26.73 26.48
C SER A 151 26.37 27.81 25.50
N SER A 152 25.13 27.69 25.01
CA SER A 152 24.11 28.73 25.20
C SER A 152 22.76 28.27 24.66
N SER A 153 21.78 28.27 25.55
CA SER A 153 20.37 27.99 25.31
C SER A 153 19.70 29.17 24.61
N THR A 154 18.91 28.91 23.57
CA THR A 154 17.78 29.78 23.19
C THR A 154 16.63 28.93 22.62
N PRO A 155 15.44 28.95 23.24
CA PRO A 155 14.23 28.38 22.67
C PRO A 155 13.47 29.48 21.93
N SER A 156 13.44 29.41 20.60
CA SER A 156 12.66 30.36 19.79
C SER A 156 11.76 29.64 18.78
N ALA A 157 10.49 30.00 18.91
CA ALA A 157 9.46 30.08 17.89
C ALA A 157 9.06 28.76 17.19
N SER A 158 7.93 28.23 17.69
CA SER A 158 6.99 27.41 16.94
C SER A 158 6.49 28.14 15.69
N SER A 159 7.29 28.12 14.64
CA SER A 159 6.82 28.27 13.28
C SER A 159 6.04 27.00 12.95
N SER A 160 4.73 27.16 12.81
CA SER A 160 3.83 26.19 12.23
C SER A 160 4.24 25.92 10.78
N SER A 161 5.31 25.13 10.62
CA SER A 161 5.64 24.52 9.35
C SER A 161 4.50 23.57 9.04
N SER A 162 3.63 24.01 8.12
CA SER A 162 2.80 23.13 7.34
C SER A 162 3.78 22.19 6.61
N SER A 163 4.15 21.11 7.29
CA SER A 163 5.02 20.08 6.74
C SER A 163 4.37 19.65 5.42
N PRO A 164 5.01 19.90 4.27
CA PRO A 164 4.50 19.42 3.01
C PRO A 164 4.35 17.90 3.16
N LEU A 165 3.10 17.43 3.03
CA LEU A 165 2.75 16.02 3.18
C LEU A 165 3.79 15.19 2.42
N PRO A 166 4.41 14.20 3.07
CA PRO A 166 5.59 13.55 2.53
C PRO A 166 5.24 12.89 1.19
N ARG A 167 5.90 13.33 0.12
CA ARG A 167 5.93 12.70 -1.22
C ARG A 167 6.29 11.19 -1.19
N ARG A 168 6.68 10.66 -0.02
CA ARG A 168 7.04 9.26 0.23
C ARG A 168 5.92 8.22 0.05
N VAL A 169 4.66 8.62 -0.12
CA VAL A 169 3.58 7.63 -0.35
C VAL A 169 3.60 7.08 -1.78
N LEU A 170 4.11 7.82 -2.78
CA LEU A 170 4.19 7.30 -4.15
C LEU A 170 5.32 6.28 -4.36
N GLU A 171 6.44 6.38 -3.62
CA GLU A 171 7.59 5.48 -3.82
C GLU A 171 7.44 4.11 -3.15
N ALA A 172 6.60 3.97 -2.13
CA ALA A 172 6.41 2.67 -1.48
C ALA A 172 5.57 1.69 -2.33
N ALA A 173 4.81 2.20 -3.32
CA ALA A 173 3.99 1.39 -4.23
C ALA A 173 4.79 0.81 -5.42
N THR A 174 6.05 1.21 -5.64
CA THR A 174 6.73 0.97 -6.91
C THR A 174 7.49 -0.35 -7.02
N ARG A 175 7.43 -1.23 -6.01
CA ARG A 175 8.12 -2.53 -6.08
C ARG A 175 7.21 -3.67 -5.65
N LEU A 176 6.05 -3.76 -6.30
CA LEU A 176 5.52 -5.10 -6.56
C LEU A 176 6.51 -5.80 -7.50
N PRO A 177 6.87 -7.07 -7.23
CA PRO A 177 7.81 -7.79 -8.09
C PRO A 177 7.23 -7.80 -9.49
N ASN A 178 8.08 -7.62 -10.50
CA ASN A 178 7.84 -7.60 -11.95
C ASN A 178 6.55 -8.30 -12.40
N LEU A 179 5.41 -7.74 -12.04
CA LEU A 179 4.11 -8.22 -12.46
C LEU A 179 4.01 -7.62 -13.84
N ASP A 180 4.19 -8.48 -14.84
CA ASP A 180 3.99 -8.08 -16.22
C ASP A 180 2.57 -7.53 -16.34
N ARG A 181 2.49 -6.20 -16.39
CA ARG A 181 1.22 -5.48 -16.27
C ARG A 181 0.35 -5.74 -17.47
N ASP A 182 0.96 -5.90 -18.64
CA ASP A 182 0.23 -6.19 -19.87
C ASP A 182 -0.36 -7.60 -19.81
N SER A 183 0.41 -8.60 -19.37
CA SER A 183 -0.13 -9.94 -19.11
C SER A 183 -1.26 -9.93 -18.07
N HIS A 184 -1.13 -9.12 -17.01
CA HIS A 184 -2.18 -9.01 -15.99
C HIS A 184 -3.45 -8.35 -16.53
N TRP A 185 -3.32 -7.30 -17.35
CA TRP A 185 -4.44 -6.72 -18.08
C TRP A 185 -5.10 -7.75 -19.00
N ASP A 186 -4.31 -8.53 -19.73
CA ASP A 186 -4.83 -9.51 -20.67
C ASP A 186 -5.59 -10.63 -19.97
N ARG A 187 -5.14 -11.08 -18.79
CA ARG A 187 -5.90 -12.01 -17.94
C ARG A 187 -7.24 -11.42 -17.47
N LEU A 188 -7.24 -10.14 -17.15
CA LEU A 188 -8.43 -9.44 -16.69
C LEU A 188 -9.43 -9.23 -17.84
N LEU A 189 -8.93 -9.02 -19.06
CA LEU A 189 -9.72 -8.91 -20.29
C LEU A 189 -10.16 -10.26 -20.87
N SER A 190 -9.44 -11.35 -20.59
CA SER A 190 -9.79 -12.71 -21.03
C SER A 190 -10.98 -13.30 -20.27
N GLY A 191 -11.37 -12.67 -19.16
CA GLY A 191 -12.49 -13.10 -18.34
C GLY A 191 -12.10 -13.63 -16.97
N THR A 192 -10.83 -13.55 -16.57
CA THR A 192 -10.41 -14.00 -15.24
C THR A 192 -11.08 -13.15 -14.16
N HIS A 193 -11.55 -13.79 -13.09
CA HIS A 193 -12.24 -13.09 -12.00
C HIS A 193 -11.26 -12.15 -11.26
N PRO A 194 -11.58 -10.86 -11.06
CA PRO A 194 -10.64 -9.89 -10.48
C PRO A 194 -10.27 -10.23 -9.03
N ALA A 195 -11.13 -10.93 -8.30
CA ALA A 195 -10.79 -11.38 -6.95
C ALA A 195 -9.71 -12.47 -6.93
N LEU A 196 -9.65 -13.33 -7.96
CA LEU A 196 -8.57 -14.33 -8.07
C LEU A 196 -7.24 -13.63 -8.35
N LEU A 197 -7.24 -12.70 -9.33
CA LEU A 197 -6.07 -11.87 -9.62
C LEU A 197 -5.62 -11.01 -8.43
N ALA A 198 -6.57 -10.52 -7.62
CA ALA A 198 -6.25 -9.79 -6.39
C ALA A 198 -5.65 -10.72 -5.31
N ALA A 199 -6.11 -11.98 -5.23
CA ALA A 199 -5.53 -12.97 -4.33
C ALA A 199 -4.07 -13.28 -4.69
N ASP A 200 -3.76 -13.42 -5.98
CA ASP A 200 -2.39 -13.61 -6.46
C ASP A 200 -1.48 -12.44 -6.04
N ILE A 201 -1.94 -11.20 -6.26
CA ILE A 201 -1.20 -10.00 -5.86
C ILE A 201 -1.01 -9.96 -4.34
N TRP A 202 -2.04 -10.31 -3.56
CA TRP A 202 -1.95 -10.34 -2.10
C TRP A 202 -0.94 -11.39 -1.61
N GLN A 203 -0.95 -12.58 -2.21
CA GLN A 203 0.00 -13.64 -1.91
C GLN A 203 1.44 -13.18 -2.20
N ILE A 204 1.66 -12.59 -3.38
CA ILE A 204 2.94 -12.01 -3.77
C ILE A 204 3.39 -10.93 -2.77
N GLN A 205 2.50 -10.02 -2.39
CA GLN A 205 2.82 -8.99 -1.39
C GLN A 205 3.19 -9.60 -0.03
N HIS A 206 2.47 -10.64 0.38
CA HIS A 206 2.73 -11.35 1.63
C HIS A 206 4.10 -12.03 1.62
N GLU A 207 4.44 -12.73 0.54
CA GLU A 207 5.76 -13.36 0.33
C GLU A 207 6.87 -12.32 0.33
N ASN A 208 6.70 -11.18 -0.36
CA ASN A 208 7.68 -10.10 -0.34
C ASN A 208 7.82 -9.43 1.02
N ALA A 209 6.72 -9.29 1.76
CA ALA A 209 6.76 -8.76 3.11
C ALA A 209 7.51 -9.72 4.05
N ALA A 210 7.32 -11.03 3.89
CA ALA A 210 8.07 -12.05 4.61
C ALA A 210 9.58 -11.99 4.26
N ALA A 211 9.92 -11.98 2.97
CA ALA A 211 11.30 -11.88 2.50
C ALA A 211 12.00 -10.58 2.97
N LYS A 212 11.30 -9.43 2.95
CA LYS A 212 11.83 -8.17 3.49
C LYS A 212 12.09 -8.23 4.99
N LYS A 213 11.23 -8.92 5.76
CA LYS A 213 11.45 -9.14 7.20
C LYS A 213 12.69 -10.00 7.42
N GLU A 214 12.89 -11.05 6.62
CA GLU A 214 14.07 -11.92 6.66
C GLU A 214 15.35 -11.16 6.29
N ALA A 215 15.37 -10.42 5.19
CA ALA A 215 16.52 -9.61 4.79
C ALA A 215 16.89 -8.55 5.85
N ARG A 216 15.90 -7.89 6.48
CA ARG A 216 16.15 -6.96 7.59
C ARG A 216 16.74 -7.68 8.82
N PHE A 217 16.37 -8.93 9.03
CA PHE A 217 16.96 -9.74 10.09
C PHE A 217 18.41 -10.09 9.76
N GLU A 218 18.71 -10.55 8.55
CA GLU A 218 20.09 -10.87 8.11
C GLU A 218 21.02 -9.67 8.23
N GLN A 219 20.50 -8.46 7.95
CA GLN A 219 21.21 -7.19 8.13
C GLN A 219 21.34 -6.75 9.61
N GLY A 220 20.83 -7.53 10.56
CA GLY A 220 20.90 -7.24 11.99
C GLY A 220 19.93 -6.15 12.48
N PHE A 221 19.06 -5.63 11.62
CA PHE A 221 18.08 -4.60 11.98
C PHE A 221 16.92 -5.14 12.83
N SER A 222 16.61 -6.43 12.74
CA SER A 222 15.57 -7.07 13.56
C SER A 222 16.17 -8.13 14.48
N ARG A 223 15.77 -8.11 15.75
CA ARG A 223 16.21 -9.08 16.78
C ARG A 223 15.29 -10.31 16.91
N ARG A 224 14.25 -10.45 16.07
CA ARG A 224 13.24 -11.52 16.15
C ARG A 224 12.93 -12.05 14.75
N THR A 225 12.92 -13.36 14.56
CA THR A 225 12.32 -14.01 13.37
C THR A 225 11.15 -14.91 13.75
N GLU A 226 10.27 -15.15 12.77
CA GLU A 226 9.23 -16.17 12.83
C GLU A 226 9.83 -17.59 12.94
N ARG A 227 11.06 -17.78 12.46
CA ARG A 227 11.87 -19.00 12.64
C ARG A 227 12.32 -19.21 14.08
N GLU A 228 12.72 -18.15 14.78
CA GLU A 228 13.03 -18.15 16.22
C GLU A 228 11.75 -18.31 17.08
N MET A 229 10.57 -17.99 16.54
CA MET A 229 9.27 -18.34 17.13
C MET A 229 8.78 -19.75 16.75
N ARG A 230 9.31 -20.38 15.70
CA ARG A 230 9.00 -21.79 15.36
C ARG A 230 9.95 -22.78 16.02
N SER A 231 11.14 -22.35 16.44
CA SER A 231 12.10 -23.18 17.19
C SER A 231 11.64 -23.59 18.61
N TRP A 232 10.34 -23.47 18.91
CA TRP A 232 9.73 -24.01 20.13
C TRP A 232 9.81 -25.55 20.17
N GLU A 233 10.04 -26.21 19.03
CA GLU A 233 10.27 -27.66 18.91
C GLU A 233 11.52 -28.18 19.65
N GLY A 234 12.46 -27.32 20.05
CA GLY A 234 13.71 -27.73 20.71
C GLY A 234 13.85 -27.32 22.19
N ARG A 235 12.76 -26.91 22.87
CA ARG A 235 12.87 -26.39 24.24
C ARG A 235 13.05 -27.51 25.28
N GLU A 236 13.99 -27.30 26.20
CA GLU A 236 13.98 -28.03 27.47
C GLU A 236 12.72 -27.63 28.28
N PRO A 237 11.88 -28.60 28.70
CA PRO A 237 10.69 -28.29 29.47
C PRO A 237 11.07 -27.56 30.76
N GLY A 238 10.44 -26.41 31.00
CA GLY A 238 10.61 -25.61 32.22
C GLY A 238 11.59 -24.44 32.16
N ILE A 239 12.27 -24.21 31.02
CA ILE A 239 13.09 -23.00 30.81
C ILE A 239 12.31 -22.00 29.95
N THR A 240 12.14 -20.76 30.43
CA THR A 240 11.48 -19.70 29.66
C THR A 240 12.36 -19.27 28.50
N THR A 241 11.79 -18.82 27.38
CA THR A 241 12.61 -18.32 26.28
C THR A 241 13.05 -16.88 26.46
N ARG A 242 14.06 -16.49 25.67
CA ARG A 242 14.42 -15.09 25.49
C ARG A 242 13.21 -14.22 25.12
N LEU A 243 12.28 -14.74 24.29
CA LEU A 243 11.05 -14.06 23.89
C LEU A 243 10.10 -13.83 25.07
N GLU A 244 9.85 -14.86 25.87
CA GLU A 244 9.08 -14.74 27.11
C GLU A 244 9.72 -13.77 28.08
N ARG A 245 11.04 -13.56 28.01
CA ARG A 245 11.75 -12.62 28.88
C ARG A 245 11.86 -11.20 28.31
N VAL A 246 11.32 -10.89 27.13
CA VAL A 246 11.46 -9.53 26.55
C VAL A 246 10.74 -8.46 27.37
N HIS A 247 9.70 -8.83 28.12
CA HIS A 247 9.05 -7.90 29.06
C HIS A 247 9.89 -7.65 30.32
N LEU A 248 10.98 -8.40 30.53
CA LEU A 248 11.91 -8.21 31.63
C LEU A 248 13.01 -7.23 31.20
N ASN A 249 13.49 -6.44 32.15
CA ASN A 249 14.69 -5.61 31.97
C ASN A 249 15.90 -6.50 31.62
N ASP A 250 16.81 -6.02 30.76
CA ASP A 250 17.96 -6.76 30.21
C ASP A 250 18.75 -7.54 31.28
N ARG A 251 19.00 -6.91 32.43
CA ARG A 251 19.69 -7.57 33.56
C ARG A 251 18.92 -8.81 34.06
N ARG A 252 17.60 -8.69 34.22
CA ARG A 252 16.74 -9.80 34.67
C ARG A 252 16.59 -10.85 33.59
N ALA A 253 16.45 -10.45 32.33
CA ALA A 253 16.36 -11.36 31.19
C ALA A 253 17.60 -12.25 31.06
N ARG A 254 18.81 -11.70 31.29
CA ARG A 254 20.08 -12.45 31.28
C ARG A 254 20.23 -13.40 32.48
N ALA A 255 19.78 -13.01 33.66
CA ALA A 255 19.91 -13.82 34.89
C ALA A 255 18.83 -14.92 35.03
N ARG A 256 17.70 -14.77 34.33
CA ARG A 256 16.57 -15.71 34.39
C ARG A 256 16.89 -17.17 33.99
N PRO A 257 17.62 -17.46 32.90
CA PRO A 257 17.91 -18.84 32.51
C PRO A 257 18.69 -19.60 33.57
N GLU A 258 19.63 -18.95 34.24
CA GLU A 258 20.39 -19.58 35.32
C GLU A 258 19.51 -19.89 36.53
N LYS A 259 18.59 -18.98 36.89
CA LYS A 259 17.61 -19.22 37.95
C LYS A 259 16.69 -20.41 37.63
N GLU A 260 16.21 -20.49 36.39
CA GLU A 260 15.31 -21.57 35.96
C GLU A 260 16.03 -22.92 35.92
N ARG A 261 17.27 -22.96 35.42
CA ARG A 261 18.12 -24.16 35.50
C ARG A 261 18.40 -24.59 36.94
N ARG A 262 18.59 -23.64 37.86
CA ARG A 262 18.79 -23.95 39.28
C ARG A 262 17.53 -24.58 39.90
N VAL A 263 16.35 -24.08 39.56
CA VAL A 263 15.06 -24.64 40.02
C VAL A 263 14.85 -26.05 39.45
N LEU A 264 15.13 -26.26 38.17
CA LEU A 264 15.02 -27.59 37.53
C LEU A 264 16.05 -28.59 38.09
N GLY A 265 17.30 -28.16 38.29
CA GLY A 265 18.37 -28.99 38.86
C GLY A 265 18.14 -29.35 40.34
N PHE A 266 17.52 -28.46 41.12
CA PHE A 266 17.12 -28.78 42.50
C PHE A 266 15.95 -29.78 42.54
N GLY A 267 14.97 -29.63 41.65
CA GLY A 267 13.81 -30.53 41.60
C GLY A 267 14.13 -31.97 41.17
N LEU A 268 15.20 -32.18 40.41
CA LEU A 268 15.64 -33.53 40.00
C LEU A 268 16.34 -34.29 41.13
N ARG A 269 17.17 -33.62 41.94
CA ARG A 269 17.89 -34.27 43.06
C ARG A 269 16.98 -34.68 44.23
N GLU A 270 15.91 -33.93 44.49
CA GLU A 270 14.96 -34.26 45.56
C GLU A 270 14.03 -35.43 45.19
N ARG A 271 13.74 -35.65 43.90
CA ARG A 271 12.91 -36.79 43.48
C ARG A 271 13.64 -38.12 43.49
N GLU A 272 14.94 -38.14 43.23
CA GLU A 272 15.73 -39.39 43.25
C GLU A 272 16.04 -39.89 44.67
N THR A 273 16.05 -39.01 45.67
CA THR A 273 16.46 -39.41 47.03
C THR A 273 15.31 -39.87 47.93
N GLY A 274 14.05 -39.69 47.54
CA GLY A 274 12.88 -40.24 48.23
C GLY A 274 12.72 -39.85 49.72
N ARG A 275 13.60 -39.01 50.25
CA ARG A 275 13.58 -38.57 51.64
C ARG A 275 12.67 -37.35 51.74
N ARG A 276 11.42 -37.61 52.10
CA ARG A 276 10.58 -36.57 52.71
C ARG A 276 11.31 -36.06 53.96
N PRO A 277 11.47 -34.75 54.13
CA PRO A 277 11.84 -34.21 55.42
C PRO A 277 10.69 -34.53 56.38
N GLU A 278 10.95 -35.41 57.35
CA GLU A 278 10.07 -35.56 58.50
C GLU A 278 10.20 -34.28 59.33
N PHE A 279 9.09 -33.54 59.38
CA PHE A 279 8.88 -32.42 60.29
C PHE A 279 8.25 -32.92 61.58
#